data_AF-A0A3D0V9E2-F1
#
_entry.id   AF-A0A3D0V9E2-F1
#
_cell.length_a   1.000
_cell.length_b   1.000
_cell.length_c   1.000
_cell.angle_alpha   90.00
_cell.angle_beta   90.00
_cell.angle_gamma   90.00
#
_symmetry.space_group_name_H-M   'P 1'
#
loop_
_entity.id
_entity.type
_entity.pdbx_description
1 polymer ?
#
loop_
_entity_poly.entity_id
_entity_poly.type
_entity_poly.pdbx_seq_one_letter_code
_entity_poly.pdbx_strand_id
1 'polypeptide(L)'
;ARTEDDLAYFRREHEFRSAAIFEQPNGDFAATIARQFVVSYYQFELYRRLTGSSDATLAAIAAKAVKEVDYHRDHSAQWVLRLAGGTEESRTRMIHGLKLMWPYVAELFQDDELTTRLAETGAAVEPSSLRPDFDRLTAEILAEAELEVPDVPAAPGGGRHGQHSEHLGYLLAEMQVLARDFPGASW
;
A
#
# COMPACT_ATOMS: atom_id res chain seq x y z
N ALA A 1 -21.77 15.78 8.80
CA ALA A 1 -20.76 14.73 8.56
C ALA A 1 -19.81 15.23 7.48
N ARG A 2 -18.53 14.82 7.51
CA ARG A 2 -17.55 15.18 6.47
C ARG A 2 -17.80 14.34 5.21
N THR A 3 -17.64 14.93 4.04
CA THR A 3 -17.66 14.24 2.73
C THR A 3 -16.28 13.64 2.39
N GLU A 4 -16.17 12.94 1.26
CA GLU A 4 -14.88 12.49 0.73
C GLU A 4 -13.94 13.67 0.39
N ASP A 5 -14.48 14.76 -0.16
CA ASP A 5 -13.73 15.98 -0.46
C ASP A 5 -13.20 16.65 0.82
N ASP A 6 -14.03 16.72 1.86
CA ASP A 6 -13.63 17.24 3.18
C ASP A 6 -12.45 16.44 3.75
N LEU A 7 -12.41 15.13 3.51
CA LEU A 7 -11.36 14.23 3.96
C LEU A 7 -10.11 14.30 3.07
N ALA A 8 -10.26 14.42 1.75
CA ALA A 8 -9.12 14.45 0.83
C ALA A 8 -8.42 15.81 0.80
N TYR A 9 -9.18 16.90 0.67
CA TYR A 9 -8.61 18.19 0.29
C TYR A 9 -8.31 19.14 1.46
N PHE A 10 -8.95 18.90 2.62
CA PHE A 10 -8.89 19.83 3.74
C PHE A 10 -8.18 19.28 4.99
N ARG A 11 -7.73 18.03 4.97
CA ARG A 11 -6.80 17.50 5.97
C ARG A 11 -5.36 17.98 5.71
N ARG A 12 -4.63 18.27 6.77
CA ARG A 12 -3.17 18.48 6.77
C ARG A 12 -2.44 17.15 6.92
N GLU A 13 -1.13 17.15 6.65
CA GLU A 13 -0.26 15.96 6.66
C GLU A 13 -0.47 15.09 7.92
N HIS A 14 -0.40 15.66 9.11
CA HIS A 14 -0.57 14.92 10.38
C HIS A 14 -1.98 14.33 10.61
N GLU A 15 -2.96 14.64 9.77
CA GLU A 15 -4.30 14.07 9.80
C GLU A 15 -4.49 12.91 8.79
N PHE A 16 -3.54 12.72 7.86
CA PHE A 16 -3.50 11.56 6.99
C PHE A 16 -3.07 10.31 7.77
N ARG A 17 -3.51 9.15 7.26
CA ARG A 17 -3.34 7.85 7.93
C ARG A 17 -2.87 6.77 6.94
N SER A 18 -2.35 7.18 5.79
CA SER A 18 -1.74 6.27 4.80
C SER A 18 -0.41 5.75 5.33
N ALA A 19 -0.10 4.48 5.06
CA ALA A 19 1.24 3.95 5.34
C ALA A 19 2.30 4.66 4.47
N ALA A 20 3.54 4.75 4.97
CA ALA A 20 4.64 5.47 4.33
C ALA A 20 5.02 4.91 2.96
N ILE A 21 4.66 3.65 2.64
CA ILE A 21 4.89 3.09 1.30
C ILE A 21 4.10 3.83 0.21
N PHE A 22 2.93 4.40 0.54
CA PHE A 22 2.04 5.02 -0.45
C PHE A 22 2.47 6.43 -0.89
N GLU A 23 3.36 7.06 -0.13
CA GLU A 23 3.89 8.41 -0.41
C GLU A 23 5.29 8.39 -1.00
N GLN A 24 5.89 7.20 -1.17
CA GLN A 24 7.22 7.08 -1.76
C GLN A 24 7.23 7.62 -3.20
N PRO A 25 8.29 8.32 -3.64
CA PRO A 25 8.41 8.76 -5.02
C PRO A 25 8.33 7.60 -6.00
N ASN A 26 7.78 7.85 -7.19
CA ASN A 26 7.68 6.82 -8.22
C ASN A 26 9.05 6.23 -8.62
N GLY A 27 10.11 7.05 -8.60
CA GLY A 27 11.44 6.64 -9.04
C GLY A 27 11.44 6.23 -10.51
N ASP A 28 12.21 5.20 -10.84
CA ASP A 28 12.11 4.57 -12.15
C ASP A 28 10.98 3.53 -12.21
N PHE A 29 10.77 2.93 -13.37
CA PHE A 29 9.68 1.97 -13.56
C PHE A 29 9.77 0.76 -12.63
N ALA A 30 10.99 0.29 -12.33
CA ALA A 30 11.19 -0.86 -11.45
C ALA A 30 10.86 -0.53 -9.99
N ALA A 31 11.20 0.68 -9.51
CA ALA A 31 10.78 1.15 -8.19
C ALA A 31 9.25 1.26 -8.07
N THR A 32 8.58 1.79 -9.11
CA THR A 32 7.11 1.85 -9.15
C THR A 32 6.49 0.44 -9.15
N ILE A 33 7.03 -0.50 -9.93
CA ILE A 33 6.55 -1.90 -9.93
C ILE A 33 6.80 -2.57 -8.59
N ALA A 34 7.95 -2.35 -7.94
CA ALA A 34 8.24 -2.90 -6.62
C ALA A 34 7.22 -2.41 -5.57
N ARG A 35 6.89 -1.12 -5.58
CA ARG A 35 5.85 -0.54 -4.72
C ARG A 35 4.50 -1.19 -5.00
N GLN A 36 4.12 -1.31 -6.28
CA GLN A 36 2.86 -1.91 -6.69
C GLN A 36 2.78 -3.39 -6.32
N PHE A 37 3.88 -4.13 -6.43
CA PHE A 37 3.97 -5.54 -6.05
C PHE A 37 3.71 -5.71 -4.55
N VAL A 38 4.43 -4.99 -3.69
CA VAL A 38 4.19 -5.03 -2.23
C VAL A 38 2.75 -4.64 -1.89
N VAL A 39 2.28 -3.51 -2.42
CA VAL A 39 0.97 -2.96 -2.07
C VAL A 39 -0.17 -3.87 -2.54
N SER A 40 -0.12 -4.38 -3.77
CA SER A 40 -1.19 -5.20 -4.33
C SER A 40 -1.32 -6.56 -3.62
N TYR A 41 -0.21 -7.19 -3.23
CA TYR A 41 -0.25 -8.42 -2.44
C TYR A 41 -0.84 -8.17 -1.04
N TYR A 42 -0.44 -7.08 -0.36
CA TYR A 42 -1.05 -6.70 0.91
C TYR A 42 -2.56 -6.40 0.77
N GLN A 43 -2.94 -5.58 -0.21
CA GLN A 43 -4.33 -5.19 -0.42
C GLN A 43 -5.21 -6.36 -0.83
N PHE A 44 -4.69 -7.32 -1.62
CA PHE A 44 -5.44 -8.51 -1.99
C PHE A 44 -5.81 -9.30 -0.73
N GLU A 45 -4.83 -9.53 0.16
CA GLU A 45 -5.07 -10.24 1.42
C GLU A 45 -6.04 -9.48 2.35
N LEU A 46 -5.87 -8.16 2.45
CA LEU A 46 -6.77 -7.30 3.23
C LEU A 46 -8.21 -7.36 2.72
N TYR A 47 -8.43 -7.08 1.42
CA TYR A 47 -9.78 -7.01 0.87
C TYR A 47 -10.44 -8.39 0.78
N ARG A 48 -9.68 -9.45 0.48
CA ARG A 48 -10.15 -10.84 0.56
C ARG A 48 -10.79 -11.11 1.91
N ARG A 49 -10.11 -10.78 3.01
CA ARG A 49 -10.61 -11.03 4.37
C ARG A 49 -11.73 -10.07 4.77
N LEU A 50 -11.64 -8.79 4.39
CA LEU A 50 -12.70 -7.81 4.65
C LEU A 50 -14.02 -8.12 3.93
N THR A 51 -14.03 -8.96 2.89
CA THR A 51 -15.32 -9.44 2.32
C THR A 51 -16.18 -10.19 3.34
N GLY A 52 -15.57 -10.76 4.38
CA GLY A 52 -16.25 -11.41 5.50
C GLY A 52 -16.50 -10.51 6.71
N SER A 53 -16.33 -9.18 6.57
CA SER A 53 -16.54 -8.22 7.65
C SER A 53 -17.97 -8.27 8.19
N SER A 54 -18.11 -8.11 9.51
CA SER A 54 -19.41 -7.91 10.18
C SER A 54 -20.05 -6.55 9.86
N ASP A 55 -19.26 -5.59 9.37
CA ASP A 55 -19.75 -4.31 8.85
C ASP A 55 -20.10 -4.44 7.36
N ALA A 56 -21.39 -4.25 7.05
CA ALA A 56 -21.90 -4.43 5.69
C ALA A 56 -21.32 -3.44 4.67
N THR A 57 -20.92 -2.23 5.11
CA THR A 57 -20.30 -1.24 4.23
C THR A 57 -18.87 -1.64 3.88
N LEU A 58 -18.07 -2.04 4.87
CA LEU A 58 -16.71 -2.54 4.65
C LEU A 58 -16.71 -3.79 3.77
N ALA A 59 -17.60 -4.75 4.04
CA ALA A 59 -17.74 -5.95 3.22
C ALA A 59 -18.09 -5.62 1.76
N ALA A 60 -19.03 -4.70 1.53
CA ALA A 60 -19.45 -4.30 0.18
C ALA A 60 -18.34 -3.57 -0.60
N ILE A 61 -17.57 -2.70 0.07
CA ILE A 61 -16.42 -2.01 -0.55
C ILE A 61 -15.34 -3.06 -0.89
N ALA A 62 -15.01 -3.94 0.05
CA ALA A 62 -14.00 -4.97 -0.14
C ALA A 62 -14.35 -5.94 -1.28
N ALA A 63 -15.63 -6.33 -1.41
CA ALA A 63 -16.11 -7.22 -2.47
C ALA A 63 -15.95 -6.63 -3.89
N LYS A 64 -15.92 -5.29 -4.01
CA LYS A 64 -15.57 -4.60 -5.26
C LYS A 64 -14.06 -4.50 -5.42
N ALA A 65 -13.38 -3.97 -4.41
CA ALA A 65 -11.95 -3.71 -4.43
C ALA A 65 -11.11 -4.98 -4.67
N VAL A 66 -11.47 -6.11 -4.07
CA VAL A 66 -10.71 -7.37 -4.22
C VAL A 66 -10.58 -7.81 -5.68
N LYS A 67 -11.60 -7.56 -6.51
CA LYS A 67 -11.58 -7.90 -7.93
C LYS A 67 -10.56 -7.05 -8.68
N GLU A 68 -10.54 -5.75 -8.40
CA GLU A 68 -9.59 -4.81 -9.01
C GLU A 68 -8.16 -5.08 -8.55
N VAL A 69 -7.96 -5.33 -7.25
CA VAL A 69 -6.63 -5.61 -6.70
C VAL A 69 -6.07 -6.94 -7.18
N ASP A 70 -6.91 -7.94 -7.49
CA ASP A 70 -6.44 -9.17 -8.13
C ASP A 70 -5.75 -8.90 -9.49
N TYR A 71 -6.33 -7.99 -10.31
CA TYR A 71 -5.67 -7.53 -11.53
C TYR A 71 -4.37 -6.76 -11.24
N HIS A 72 -4.33 -5.91 -10.21
CA HIS A 72 -3.10 -5.21 -9.83
C HIS A 72 -1.99 -6.18 -9.39
N ARG A 73 -2.37 -7.25 -8.68
CA ARG A 73 -1.48 -8.30 -8.22
C ARG A 73 -0.87 -9.08 -9.38
N ASP A 74 -1.71 -9.54 -10.31
CA ASP A 74 -1.26 -10.21 -11.54
C ASP A 74 -0.35 -9.30 -12.38
N HIS A 75 -0.76 -8.05 -12.60
CA HIS A 75 0.02 -7.08 -13.37
C HIS A 75 1.42 -6.85 -12.77
N SER A 76 1.50 -6.62 -11.46
CA SER A 76 2.77 -6.37 -10.79
C SER A 76 3.67 -7.61 -10.77
N ALA A 77 3.12 -8.80 -10.55
CA ALA A 77 3.87 -10.05 -10.60
C ALA A 77 4.47 -10.30 -12.00
N GLN A 78 3.68 -10.12 -13.06
CA GLN A 78 4.16 -10.26 -14.43
C GLN A 78 5.30 -9.29 -14.77
N TRP A 79 5.25 -8.06 -14.24
CA TRP A 79 6.33 -7.10 -14.44
C TRP A 79 7.56 -7.42 -13.61
N VAL A 80 7.43 -7.92 -12.38
CA VAL A 80 8.58 -8.42 -11.61
C VAL A 80 9.30 -9.52 -12.38
N LEU A 81 8.56 -10.53 -12.87
CA LEU A 81 9.12 -11.62 -13.68
C LEU A 81 9.80 -11.11 -14.96
N ARG A 82 9.14 -10.18 -15.68
CA ARG A 82 9.68 -9.63 -16.93
C ARG A 82 10.93 -8.77 -16.72
N LEU A 83 10.95 -7.94 -15.67
CA LEU A 83 12.11 -7.09 -15.38
C LEU A 83 13.28 -7.91 -14.84
N ALA A 84 13.01 -8.87 -13.96
CA ALA A 84 14.03 -9.78 -13.46
C ALA A 84 14.62 -10.64 -14.59
N GLY A 85 13.78 -11.37 -15.33
CA GLY A 85 14.18 -12.27 -16.42
C GLY A 85 14.51 -11.58 -17.76
N GLY A 86 14.56 -10.24 -17.79
CA GLY A 86 14.84 -9.45 -18.98
C GLY A 86 16.34 -9.32 -19.28
N THR A 87 16.87 -8.13 -19.11
CA THR A 87 18.31 -7.83 -19.26
C THR A 87 18.99 -7.71 -17.90
N GLU A 88 20.32 -7.73 -17.87
CA GLU A 88 21.09 -7.47 -16.64
C GLU A 88 20.73 -6.11 -16.02
N GLU A 89 20.52 -5.09 -16.87
CA GLU A 89 20.10 -3.76 -16.44
C GLU A 89 18.70 -3.77 -15.82
N SER A 90 17.72 -4.40 -16.47
CA SER A 90 16.35 -4.45 -15.91
C SER A 90 16.30 -5.27 -14.62
N ARG A 91 17.11 -6.33 -14.54
CA ARG A 91 17.25 -7.16 -13.34
C ARG A 91 17.84 -6.36 -12.18
N THR A 92 18.94 -5.65 -12.42
CA THR A 92 19.60 -4.78 -11.44
C THR A 92 18.62 -3.73 -10.91
N ARG A 93 17.83 -3.09 -11.80
CA ARG A 93 16.82 -2.11 -11.42
C ARG A 93 15.68 -2.73 -10.60
N MET A 94 15.21 -3.93 -10.94
CA MET A 94 14.17 -4.62 -10.18
C MET A 94 14.64 -4.94 -8.76
N ILE A 95 15.86 -5.48 -8.62
CA ILE A 95 16.47 -5.76 -7.32
C ILE A 95 16.60 -4.47 -6.50
N HIS A 96 17.06 -3.38 -7.13
CA HIS A 96 17.18 -2.09 -6.48
C HIS A 96 15.80 -1.53 -6.05
N GLY A 97 14.80 -1.57 -6.92
CA GLY A 97 13.44 -1.15 -6.62
C GLY A 97 12.83 -1.91 -5.44
N LEU A 98 13.03 -3.24 -5.39
CA LEU A 98 12.62 -4.06 -4.26
C LEU A 98 13.32 -3.62 -2.97
N LYS A 99 14.65 -3.45 -2.99
CA LYS A 99 15.41 -2.96 -1.83
C LYS A 99 14.98 -1.57 -1.35
N LEU A 100 14.55 -0.69 -2.25
CA LEU A 100 14.04 0.63 -1.88
C LEU A 100 12.67 0.56 -1.19
N MET A 101 11.78 -0.33 -1.63
CA MET A 101 10.39 -0.39 -1.13
C MET A 101 10.21 -1.34 0.06
N TRP A 102 11.05 -2.37 0.18
CA TRP A 102 10.95 -3.37 1.25
C TRP A 102 11.02 -2.82 2.69
N PRO A 103 11.79 -1.76 3.00
CA PRO A 103 11.81 -1.17 4.35
C PRO A 103 10.42 -0.79 4.87
N TYR A 104 9.47 -0.48 3.99
CA TYR A 104 8.12 -0.05 4.35
C TYR A 104 7.10 -1.20 4.51
N VAL A 105 7.50 -2.44 4.22
CA VAL A 105 6.63 -3.62 4.32
C VAL A 105 6.13 -3.81 5.75
N ALA A 106 7.01 -3.63 6.76
CA ALA A 106 6.69 -3.90 8.16
C ALA A 106 5.50 -3.07 8.67
N GLU A 107 5.38 -1.80 8.28
CA GLU A 107 4.29 -0.91 8.69
C GLU A 107 2.91 -1.42 8.25
N LEU A 108 2.81 -2.16 7.13
CA LEU A 108 1.53 -2.67 6.64
C LEU A 108 0.91 -3.71 7.58
N PHE A 109 1.73 -4.34 8.43
CA PHE A 109 1.36 -5.45 9.32
C PHE A 109 1.48 -5.06 10.80
N GLN A 110 1.63 -3.77 11.10
CA GLN A 110 1.62 -3.28 12.47
C GLN A 110 0.18 -3.22 12.98
N ASP A 111 -0.04 -3.91 14.09
CA ASP A 111 -1.29 -3.86 14.85
C ASP A 111 -1.34 -2.60 15.70
N ASP A 112 -2.55 -2.08 15.92
CA ASP A 112 -2.82 -0.97 16.82
C ASP A 112 -4.13 -1.20 17.60
N GLU A 113 -4.36 -0.39 18.64
CA GLU A 113 -5.55 -0.54 19.49
C GLU A 113 -6.87 -0.47 18.69
N LEU A 114 -6.92 0.31 17.61
CA LEU A 114 -8.13 0.45 16.82
C LEU A 114 -8.42 -0.82 16.02
N THR A 115 -7.42 -1.32 15.31
CA THR A 115 -7.49 -2.51 14.47
C THR A 115 -7.74 -3.76 15.29
N THR A 116 -7.08 -3.92 16.44
CA THR A 116 -7.33 -5.05 17.35
C THR A 116 -8.79 -5.07 17.85
N ARG A 117 -9.31 -3.95 18.37
CA ARG A 117 -10.71 -3.88 18.83
C ARG A 117 -11.73 -4.15 17.72
N LEU A 118 -11.44 -3.68 16.49
CA LEU A 118 -12.32 -3.90 15.34
C LEU A 118 -12.21 -5.34 14.81
N ALA A 119 -11.05 -5.99 14.92
CA ALA A 119 -10.87 -7.39 14.58
C ALA A 119 -11.62 -8.32 15.55
N GLU A 120 -11.63 -8.00 16.85
CA GLU A 120 -12.40 -8.74 17.87
C GLU A 120 -13.91 -8.77 17.60
N THR A 121 -14.45 -7.72 16.97
CA THR A 121 -15.86 -7.64 16.56
C THR A 121 -16.11 -8.16 15.13
N GLY A 122 -15.06 -8.62 14.44
CA GLY A 122 -15.11 -9.06 13.05
C GLY A 122 -15.32 -7.94 12.03
N ALA A 123 -15.27 -6.66 12.43
CA ALA A 123 -15.50 -5.53 11.54
C ALA A 123 -14.26 -5.22 10.69
N ALA A 124 -13.06 -5.35 11.25
CA ALA A 124 -11.79 -5.19 10.55
C ALA A 124 -10.94 -6.46 10.61
N VAL A 125 -9.74 -6.38 10.03
CA VAL A 125 -8.75 -7.46 10.06
C VAL A 125 -7.55 -7.00 10.86
N GLU A 126 -7.06 -7.85 11.76
CA GLU A 126 -5.78 -7.64 12.45
C GLU A 126 -4.64 -7.61 11.42
N PRO A 127 -3.92 -6.49 11.24
CA PRO A 127 -2.90 -6.34 10.20
C PRO A 127 -1.84 -7.46 10.20
N SER A 128 -1.30 -7.83 11.36
CA SER A 128 -0.27 -8.86 11.51
C SER A 128 -0.73 -10.22 10.99
N SER A 129 -2.03 -10.53 11.08
CA SER A 129 -2.59 -11.79 10.60
C SER A 129 -2.47 -11.95 9.08
N LEU A 130 -2.30 -10.85 8.33
CA LEU A 130 -2.14 -10.85 6.86
C LEU A 130 -0.74 -11.28 6.43
N ARG A 131 0.25 -11.15 7.32
CA ARG A 131 1.68 -11.29 7.01
C ARG A 131 2.06 -12.67 6.45
N PRO A 132 1.59 -13.81 7.01
CA PRO A 132 2.03 -15.12 6.52
C PRO A 132 1.65 -15.40 5.06
N ASP A 133 0.43 -15.02 4.64
CA ASP A 133 0.00 -15.19 3.25
C ASP A 133 0.76 -14.24 2.33
N PHE A 134 0.96 -12.98 2.74
CA PHE A 134 1.77 -12.02 2.01
C PHE A 134 3.20 -12.52 1.78
N ASP A 135 3.89 -12.96 2.83
CA ASP A 135 5.28 -13.43 2.74
C ASP A 135 5.38 -14.64 1.82
N ARG A 136 4.48 -15.61 1.97
CA ARG A 136 4.45 -16.81 1.13
C ARG A 136 4.23 -16.45 -0.35
N LEU A 137 3.19 -15.68 -0.64
CA LEU A 137 2.78 -15.38 -2.02
C LEU A 137 3.80 -14.47 -2.73
N THR A 138 4.40 -13.51 -2.05
CA THR A 138 5.46 -12.69 -2.63
C THR A 138 6.74 -13.48 -2.83
N ALA A 139 7.11 -14.35 -1.88
CA ALA A 139 8.29 -15.21 -2.01
C ALA A 139 8.16 -16.21 -3.17
N GLU A 140 6.96 -16.73 -3.45
CA GLU A 140 6.70 -17.59 -4.62
C GLU A 140 7.08 -16.89 -5.93
N ILE A 141 6.64 -15.64 -6.14
CA ILE A 141 6.98 -14.86 -7.34
C ILE A 141 8.45 -14.47 -7.39
N LEU A 142 9.03 -14.07 -6.26
CA LEU A 142 10.45 -13.71 -6.20
C LEU A 142 11.34 -14.93 -6.51
N ALA A 143 10.98 -16.11 -5.99
CA ALA A 143 11.68 -17.35 -6.29
C ALA A 143 11.56 -17.73 -7.78
N GLU A 144 10.38 -17.59 -8.38
CA GLU A 144 10.19 -17.80 -9.83
C GLU A 144 11.02 -16.80 -10.67
N ALA A 145 11.19 -15.58 -10.17
CA ALA A 145 12.06 -14.58 -10.78
C ALA A 145 13.57 -14.83 -10.57
N GLU A 146 13.94 -15.87 -9.81
CA GLU A 146 15.30 -16.11 -9.31
C GLU A 146 15.86 -14.88 -8.56
N LEU A 147 15.03 -14.31 -7.68
CA LEU A 147 15.36 -13.20 -6.78
C LEU A 147 15.19 -13.62 -5.32
N GLU A 148 15.98 -13.02 -4.44
CA GLU A 148 15.83 -13.17 -3.00
C GLU A 148 14.86 -12.13 -2.43
N VAL A 149 14.17 -12.48 -1.34
CA VAL A 149 13.46 -11.50 -0.52
C VAL A 149 14.47 -10.50 0.04
N PRO A 150 14.29 -9.18 -0.13
CA PRO A 150 15.25 -8.20 0.36
C PRO A 150 15.45 -8.29 1.88
N ASP A 151 16.70 -8.54 2.28
CA ASP A 151 17.16 -8.40 3.67
C ASP A 151 17.63 -6.97 3.90
N VAL A 152 16.71 -6.11 4.34
CA VAL A 152 16.96 -4.69 4.61
C VAL A 152 16.29 -4.26 5.92
N PRO A 153 16.89 -3.31 6.67
CA PRO A 153 16.26 -2.78 7.88
C PRO A 153 14.89 -2.16 7.57
N ALA A 154 13.92 -2.38 8.45
CA ALA A 154 12.64 -1.71 8.37
C ALA A 154 12.81 -0.20 8.55
N ALA A 155 12.05 0.58 7.78
CA ALA A 155 11.89 2.01 8.03
C ALA A 155 11.14 2.22 9.36
N PRO A 156 11.32 3.36 10.04
CA PRO A 156 10.59 3.66 11.27
C PRO A 156 9.06 3.56 11.13
N GLY A 157 8.53 3.86 9.93
CA GLY A 157 7.10 3.91 9.65
C GLY A 157 6.41 5.08 10.39
N GLY A 158 5.10 4.98 10.59
CA GLY A 158 4.33 5.93 11.40
C GLY A 158 3.29 6.74 10.61
N GLY A 159 3.18 6.54 9.31
CA GLY A 159 2.20 7.22 8.46
C GLY A 159 0.76 6.95 8.90
N ARG A 160 0.47 5.73 9.39
CA ARG A 160 -0.83 5.41 10.03
C ARG A 160 -1.14 6.24 11.29
N HIS A 161 -0.13 6.87 11.88
CA HIS A 161 -0.25 7.74 13.05
C HIS A 161 -0.06 9.23 12.69
N GLY A 162 -0.07 9.59 11.41
CA GLY A 162 0.17 10.96 10.94
C GLY A 162 1.63 11.39 10.99
N GLN A 163 2.57 10.46 11.15
CA GLN A 163 4.02 10.70 11.11
C GLN A 163 4.53 10.30 9.72
N HIS A 164 4.52 11.25 8.81
CA HIS A 164 4.85 11.03 7.40
C HIS A 164 6.29 11.44 7.09
N SER A 165 6.83 10.90 5.99
CA SER A 165 8.07 11.38 5.40
C SER A 165 7.90 12.78 4.83
N GLU A 166 9.01 13.40 4.44
CA GLU A 166 9.03 14.69 3.76
C GLU A 166 8.27 14.69 2.42
N HIS A 167 7.94 13.52 1.87
CA HIS A 167 7.28 13.39 0.57
C HIS A 167 5.80 13.77 0.61
N LEU A 168 5.08 13.47 1.70
CA LEU A 168 3.62 13.67 1.73
C LEU A 168 3.24 15.15 1.59
N GLY A 169 4.00 16.07 2.20
CA GLY A 169 3.72 17.50 2.11
C GLY A 169 3.69 18.02 0.68
N TYR A 170 4.62 17.57 -0.17
CA TYR A 170 4.63 17.94 -1.60
C TYR A 170 3.43 17.36 -2.35
N LEU A 171 3.09 16.09 -2.09
CA LEU A 171 1.92 15.45 -2.71
C LEU A 171 0.62 16.17 -2.34
N LEU A 172 0.45 16.55 -1.07
CA LEU A 172 -0.75 17.26 -0.62
C LEU A 172 -0.80 18.69 -1.15
N ALA A 173 0.35 19.38 -1.25
CA ALA A 173 0.39 20.71 -1.84
C ALA A 173 -0.15 20.69 -3.28
N GLU A 174 0.24 19.71 -4.09
CA GLU A 174 -0.26 19.53 -5.46
C GLU A 174 -1.72 19.07 -5.48
N MET A 175 -2.07 18.04 -4.71
CA MET A 175 -3.41 17.45 -4.71
C MET A 175 -4.50 18.43 -4.23
N GLN A 176 -4.17 19.33 -3.31
CA GLN A 176 -5.14 20.15 -2.59
C GLN A 176 -5.22 21.60 -3.10
N VAL A 177 -4.32 22.02 -4.00
CA VAL A 177 -4.22 23.43 -4.41
C VAL A 177 -5.53 24.00 -4.93
N LEU A 178 -6.19 23.31 -5.86
CA LEU A 178 -7.40 23.82 -6.50
C LEU A 178 -8.56 23.96 -5.50
N ALA A 179 -8.77 22.95 -4.66
CA ALA A 179 -9.83 22.97 -3.65
C ALA A 179 -9.60 24.05 -2.58
N ARG A 180 -8.35 24.38 -2.28
CA ARG A 180 -7.99 25.39 -1.27
C ARG A 180 -8.02 26.82 -1.80
N ASP A 181 -7.67 27.01 -3.08
CA ASP A 181 -7.72 28.33 -3.72
C ASP A 181 -9.15 28.77 -4.01
N PHE A 182 -10.08 27.82 -4.20
CA PHE A 182 -11.49 28.10 -4.52
C PHE A 182 -12.46 27.48 -3.50
N PRO A 183 -12.45 27.93 -2.23
CA PRO A 183 -13.32 27.36 -1.20
C PRO A 183 -14.80 27.59 -1.54
N GLY A 184 -15.59 26.52 -1.55
CA GLY A 184 -17.04 26.54 -1.84
C GLY A 184 -17.41 26.28 -3.30
N ALA A 185 -16.43 26.04 -4.19
CA ALA A 185 -16.70 25.55 -5.54
C ALA A 185 -17.23 24.10 -5.53
N SER A 186 -18.03 23.73 -6.54
CA SER A 186 -18.54 22.37 -6.75
C SER A 186 -18.04 21.81 -8.09
N TRP A 187 -17.64 20.53 -8.11
CA TRP A 187 -17.07 19.83 -9.26
C TRP A 187 -17.77 18.49 -9.49
#